data_AF-Q93KR2-F1
#
_entry.id   AF-Q93KR2-F1
#
_cell.length_a   1.000
_cell.length_b   1.000
_cell.length_c   1.000
_cell.angle_alpha   90.00
_cell.angle_beta   90.00
_cell.angle_gamma   90.00
#
_symmetry.space_group_name_H-M   'P 1'
#
loop_
_entity.id
_entity.type
_entity.pdbx_description
1 polymer ?
#
loop_
_entity_poly.entity_id
_entity_poly.type
_entity_poly.pdbx_seq_one_letter_code
_entity_poly.pdbx_strand_id
1 'polypeptide(L)'
;MIVADVSKLKKGNSRLGVPPSMDEAATSLAAPEIAPAPLDDHQPYIRRDGRSARKTNRTLAFATRVSPEFDAELRDIAEEKNLKLVELLEEMLEAYKQKNNI
;
A
#
# COMPACT_ATOMS: atom_id res chain seq x y z
N MET A 1 -23.15 -27.29 -27.17
CA MET A 1 -22.59 -25.96 -27.52
C MET A 1 -23.48 -24.91 -26.86
N ILE A 2 -23.06 -24.35 -25.73
CA ILE A 2 -23.85 -23.33 -25.01
C ILE A 2 -23.33 -21.98 -25.48
N VAL A 3 -24.14 -21.23 -26.23
CA VAL A 3 -23.83 -19.87 -26.65
C VAL A 3 -24.25 -18.93 -25.52
N ALA A 4 -23.35 -18.03 -25.12
CA ALA A 4 -23.61 -17.08 -24.04
C ALA A 4 -24.59 -15.97 -24.49
N ASP A 5 -25.62 -15.73 -23.67
CA ASP A 5 -26.62 -14.68 -23.90
C ASP A 5 -26.11 -13.31 -23.41
N VAL A 6 -25.94 -12.38 -24.35
CA VAL A 6 -25.40 -11.03 -24.15
C VAL A 6 -26.48 -9.94 -24.05
N SER A 7 -27.77 -10.33 -23.96
CA SER A 7 -28.91 -9.39 -23.94
C SER A 7 -28.87 -8.36 -22.79
N LYS A 8 -28.10 -8.62 -21.73
CA LYS A 8 -27.97 -7.71 -20.57
C LYS A 8 -26.90 -6.62 -20.74
N LEU A 9 -26.01 -6.68 -21.74
CA LEU A 9 -25.01 -5.63 -21.97
C LEU A 9 -25.65 -4.31 -22.44
N LYS A 10 -26.77 -4.37 -23.15
CA LYS A 10 -27.42 -3.17 -23.72
C LYS A 10 -27.99 -2.21 -22.65
N LYS A 11 -28.21 -2.70 -21.43
CA LYS A 11 -28.71 -1.90 -20.30
C LYS A 11 -27.62 -0.99 -19.68
N GLY A 12 -26.35 -1.27 -19.97
CA GLY A 12 -25.19 -0.50 -19.49
C GLY A 12 -25.02 0.87 -20.14
N ASN A 13 -25.57 1.08 -21.34
CA ASN A 13 -25.44 2.36 -22.07
C ASN A 13 -26.11 3.54 -21.36
N SER A 14 -27.02 3.29 -20.41
CA SER A 14 -27.69 4.35 -19.64
C SER A 14 -26.90 4.86 -18.43
N ARG A 15 -25.82 4.16 -18.03
CA ARG A 15 -24.98 4.53 -16.88
C ARG A 15 -23.77 5.40 -17.25
N LEU A 16 -23.47 5.52 -18.55
CA LEU A 16 -22.26 6.17 -19.05
C LEU A 16 -22.44 7.68 -19.31
N GLY A 17 -23.61 8.25 -18.98
CA GLY A 17 -23.93 9.66 -19.23
C GLY A 17 -24.28 9.94 -20.70
N VAL A 18 -24.62 11.19 -20.98
CA VAL A 18 -24.77 11.67 -22.37
C VAL A 18 -23.35 11.75 -22.96
N PRO A 19 -23.09 11.19 -24.16
CA PRO A 19 -21.78 11.30 -24.77
C PRO A 19 -21.42 12.78 -24.96
N PRO A 20 -20.14 13.17 -24.81
CA PRO A 20 -19.71 14.53 -25.06
C PRO A 20 -20.05 14.96 -26.48
N SER A 21 -20.33 16.26 -26.67
CA SER A 21 -20.54 16.83 -28.00
C SER A 21 -19.26 16.74 -28.86
N MET A 22 -19.39 16.84 -30.18
CA MET A 22 -18.24 16.73 -31.10
C MET A 22 -17.12 17.73 -30.79
N ASP A 23 -17.48 18.90 -30.27
CA ASP A 23 -16.53 19.95 -29.89
C ASP A 23 -15.82 19.66 -28.55
N GLU A 24 -16.45 18.84 -27.69
CA GLU A 24 -15.90 18.38 -26.40
C GLU A 24 -15.13 17.04 -26.53
N ALA A 25 -15.13 16.45 -27.72
CA ALA A 25 -14.39 15.22 -27.99
C ALA A 25 -12.88 15.47 -27.87
N ALA A 26 -12.15 14.48 -27.35
CA ALA A 26 -10.71 14.59 -27.19
C ALA A 26 -10.03 14.85 -28.55
N THR A 27 -9.27 15.94 -28.65
CA THR A 27 -8.53 16.35 -29.86
C THR A 27 -7.25 15.55 -30.08
N SER A 28 -7.08 14.41 -29.38
CA SER A 28 -5.90 13.55 -29.45
C SER A 28 -5.61 13.05 -30.87
N LEU A 29 -6.62 12.99 -31.75
CA LEU A 29 -6.44 12.62 -33.15
C LEU A 29 -5.72 13.70 -33.99
N ALA A 30 -5.80 14.97 -33.57
CA ALA A 30 -5.09 16.09 -34.19
C ALA A 30 -3.73 16.37 -33.53
N ALA A 31 -3.35 15.58 -32.52
CA ALA A 31 -2.07 15.72 -31.87
C ALA A 31 -0.93 15.27 -32.82
N PRO A 32 0.24 15.93 -32.79
CA PRO A 32 1.39 15.50 -33.57
C PRO A 32 1.79 14.06 -33.21
N GLU A 33 2.18 13.27 -34.22
CA GLU A 33 2.63 11.87 -34.02
C GLU A 33 3.91 11.77 -33.18
N ILE A 34 4.67 12.85 -33.11
CA ILE A 34 5.88 12.94 -32.29
C ILE A 34 5.47 13.45 -30.91
N ALA A 35 5.71 12.62 -29.91
CA ALA A 35 5.55 13.00 -28.52
C ALA A 35 6.41 14.23 -28.21
N PRO A 36 5.87 15.28 -27.57
CA PRO A 36 6.67 16.40 -27.12
C PRO A 36 7.78 15.89 -26.17
N ALA A 37 8.98 16.48 -26.28
CA ALA A 37 10.08 16.14 -25.39
C ALA A 37 9.61 16.31 -23.93
N PRO A 38 9.90 15.34 -23.04
CA PRO A 38 9.49 15.44 -21.65
C PRO A 38 10.03 16.73 -21.03
N LEU A 39 9.15 17.51 -20.40
CA LEU A 39 9.55 18.57 -19.49
C LEU A 39 10.10 17.87 -18.23
N ASP A 40 11.40 17.63 -18.22
CA ASP A 40 12.10 16.95 -17.11
C ASP A 40 12.10 17.83 -15.84
N ASP A 41 11.05 17.70 -15.04
CA ASP A 41 11.06 18.02 -13.59
C ASP A 41 10.56 16.85 -12.73
N HIS A 42 10.27 15.70 -13.35
CA HIS A 42 9.88 14.50 -12.64
C HIS A 42 11.05 13.53 -12.56
N GLN A 43 11.77 13.57 -11.44
CA GLN A 43 12.59 12.44 -11.00
C GLN A 43 11.76 11.16 -11.18
N PRO A 44 12.28 10.11 -11.84
CA PRO A 44 11.53 8.88 -11.98
C PRO A 44 11.16 8.40 -10.58
N TYR A 45 9.87 8.32 -10.27
CA TYR A 45 9.43 7.55 -9.11
C TYR A 45 9.73 6.09 -9.43
N ILE A 46 10.96 5.69 -9.11
CA ILE A 46 11.32 4.29 -8.98
C ILE A 46 10.50 3.81 -7.80
N ARG A 47 9.33 3.22 -8.09
CA ARG A 47 8.67 2.37 -7.11
C ARG A 47 9.67 1.26 -6.83
N ARG A 48 10.44 1.40 -5.74
CA ARG A 48 11.30 0.33 -5.23
C ARG A 48 10.42 -0.89 -5.17
N ASP A 49 10.67 -1.85 -6.05
CA ASP A 49 9.89 -3.06 -6.09
C ASP A 49 10.12 -3.79 -4.75
N GLY A 50 9.16 -3.64 -3.84
CA GLY A 50 9.21 -4.24 -2.50
C GLY A 50 9.16 -5.76 -2.54
N ARG A 51 8.95 -6.39 -3.71
CA ARG A 51 9.01 -7.84 -3.87
C ARG A 51 10.43 -8.36 -4.12
N SER A 52 11.31 -7.56 -4.71
CA SER A 52 12.70 -7.97 -5.00
C SER A 52 13.67 -7.73 -3.84
N ALA A 53 13.29 -6.94 -2.82
CA ALA A 53 14.03 -6.77 -1.57
C ALA A 53 13.81 -7.91 -0.55
N ARG A 54 13.49 -9.14 -0.99
CA ARG A 54 13.38 -10.30 -0.10
C ARG A 54 14.76 -10.83 0.29
N LYS A 55 15.45 -10.06 1.13
CA LYS A 55 16.45 -10.62 2.05
C LYS A 55 15.70 -11.64 2.92
N THR A 56 16.16 -12.88 2.98
CA THR A 56 15.57 -13.96 3.78
C THR A 56 15.77 -13.77 5.30
N ASN A 57 15.60 -12.54 5.80
CA ASN A 57 15.36 -12.24 7.22
C ASN A 57 13.85 -12.09 7.41
N ARG A 58 13.16 -13.23 7.36
CA ARG A 58 11.70 -13.31 7.45
C ARG A 58 11.27 -12.90 8.87
N THR A 59 11.02 -11.62 9.08
CA THR A 59 10.34 -11.14 10.29
C THR A 59 8.95 -11.78 10.35
N LEU A 60 8.57 -12.29 11.52
CA LEU A 60 7.25 -12.86 11.75
C LEU A 60 6.37 -11.77 12.38
N ALA A 61 5.19 -11.54 11.80
CA ALA A 61 4.27 -10.55 12.33
C ALA A 61 3.79 -10.99 13.73
N PHE A 62 4.06 -10.19 14.75
CA PHE A 62 3.60 -10.40 16.11
C PHE A 62 2.28 -9.65 16.32
N ALA A 63 1.17 -10.28 15.94
CA ALA A 63 -0.17 -9.68 16.01
C ALA A 63 -0.94 -10.22 17.23
N THR A 64 -0.75 -9.59 18.37
CA THR A 64 -1.50 -9.87 19.60
C THR A 64 -2.55 -8.79 19.86
N ARG A 65 -3.64 -9.14 20.55
CA ARG A 65 -4.60 -8.17 21.11
C ARG A 65 -4.24 -7.94 22.56
N VAL A 66 -4.04 -6.68 22.93
CA VAL A 66 -3.67 -6.25 24.28
C VAL A 66 -4.68 -5.24 24.81
N SER A 67 -4.66 -4.99 26.12
CA SER A 67 -5.45 -3.92 26.71
C SER A 67 -4.92 -2.56 26.25
N PRO A 68 -5.78 -1.52 26.18
CA PRO A 68 -5.33 -0.16 25.83
C PRO A 68 -4.31 0.42 26.80
N GLU A 69 -4.47 0.15 28.11
CA GLU A 69 -3.56 0.63 29.16
C GLU A 69 -2.14 0.09 28.95
N PHE A 70 -2.02 -1.19 28.60
CA PHE A 70 -0.73 -1.82 28.34
C PHE A 70 -0.04 -1.24 27.09
N ASP A 71 -0.77 -1.02 26.00
CA ASP A 71 -0.19 -0.42 24.78
C ASP A 71 0.26 1.03 25.02
N ALA A 72 -0.48 1.79 25.83
CA ALA A 72 -0.10 3.14 26.22
C ALA A 72 1.22 3.16 27.02
N GLU A 73 1.29 2.39 28.11
CA GLU A 73 2.50 2.30 28.93
C GLU A 73 3.72 1.83 28.13
N LEU A 74 3.53 0.87 27.22
CA LEU A 74 4.60 0.33 26.39
C LEU A 74 5.14 1.38 25.40
N ARG A 75 4.26 2.24 24.87
CA ARG A 75 4.66 3.36 24.00
C ARG A 75 5.38 4.44 24.77
N ASP A 76 4.89 4.80 25.96
CA ASP A 76 5.51 5.83 26.80
C ASP A 76 6.96 5.44 27.15
N ILE A 77 7.17 4.20 27.61
CA ILE A 77 8.52 3.68 27.93
C ILE A 77 9.42 3.63 26.69
N ALA A 78 8.87 3.27 25.53
CA ALA A 78 9.63 3.21 24.28
C ALA A 78 10.06 4.61 23.82
N GLU A 79 9.20 5.62 23.98
CA GLU A 79 9.51 7.02 23.65
C GLU A 79 10.57 7.59 24.59
N GLU A 80 10.41 7.41 25.90
CA GLU A 80 11.39 7.84 26.91
C GLU A 80 12.79 7.28 26.63
N LYS A 81 12.85 6.01 26.21
CA LYS A 81 14.11 5.30 25.92
C LYS A 81 14.58 5.43 24.47
N ASN A 82 13.81 6.07 23.60
CA ASN A 82 14.06 6.17 22.16
C ASN A 82 14.27 4.80 21.47
N LEU A 83 13.47 3.80 21.86
CA LEU A 83 13.52 2.43 21.33
C LEU A 83 12.34 2.14 20.40
N LYS A 84 12.50 1.18 19.48
CA LYS A 84 11.34 0.62 18.78
C LYS A 84 10.57 -0.30 19.72
N LEU A 85 9.24 -0.38 19.56
CA LEU A 85 8.40 -1.30 20.35
C LEU A 85 8.92 -2.76 20.32
N VAL A 86 9.47 -3.18 19.18
CA VAL A 86 10.05 -4.53 19.03
C VAL A 86 11.31 -4.70 19.87
N GLU A 87 12.20 -3.70 19.90
CA GLU A 87 13.45 -3.75 20.67
C GLU A 87 13.15 -3.78 22.17
N LEU A 88 12.17 -2.97 22.61
CA LEU A 88 11.69 -3.00 23.99
C LEU A 88 11.11 -4.38 24.38
N LEU A 89 10.35 -5.02 23.50
CA LEU A 89 9.81 -6.36 23.74
C LEU A 89 10.90 -7.44 23.81
N GLU A 90 11.98 -7.30 23.03
CA GLU A 90 13.13 -8.19 23.09
C GLU A 90 13.89 -8.03 24.43
N GLU A 91 14.15 -6.79 24.88
CA GLU A 91 14.73 -6.52 26.20
C GLU A 91 13.85 -7.05 27.34
N MET A 92 12.53 -6.85 27.25
CA MET A 92 11.58 -7.38 28.23
C MET A 92 11.64 -8.91 28.31
N LEU A 93 11.78 -9.58 27.17
CA LEU A 93 11.91 -11.04 27.12
C LEU A 93 13.23 -11.52 27.76
N GLU A 94 14.34 -10.83 27.49
CA GLU A 94 15.63 -11.12 28.12
C GLU A 94 15.59 -10.91 29.64
N ALA A 95 15.00 -9.80 30.10
CA ALA A 95 14.83 -9.55 31.53
C ALA A 95 13.94 -10.61 32.19
N TYR A 96 12.88 -11.05 31.51
CA TYR A 96 12.01 -12.13 31.98
C TYR A 96 12.76 -13.47 32.09
N LYS A 97 13.61 -13.79 31.11
CA LYS A 97 14.47 -14.98 31.11
C LYS A 97 15.48 -14.96 32.24
N GLN A 98 16.20 -13.85 32.41
CA GLN A 98 17.16 -13.67 33.51
C GLN A 98 16.49 -13.80 34.88
N LYS A 99 15.30 -13.19 35.05
CA LYS A 99 14.55 -13.25 36.31
C LYS A 99 14.07 -14.66 36.65
N ASN A 100 13.67 -15.43 35.64
CA ASN A 100 13.13 -16.78 35.84
C ASN A 100 14.15 -17.91 35.62
N ASN A 101 15.39 -17.56 35.24
CA ASN A 101 16.47 -18.50 34.94
C ASN A 101 16.13 -19.52 33.81
N ILE A 102 15.53 -19.02 32.72
CA ILE A 102 15.11 -19.80 31.53
C ILE A 102 15.80 -19.27 30.28
#